data_AF-A0A1T3AK74-F1
#
_entry.id   AF-A0A1T3AK74-F1
#
_cell.length_a   1.000
_cell.length_b   1.000
_cell.length_c   1.000
_cell.angle_alpha   90.00
_cell.angle_beta   90.00
_cell.angle_gamma   90.00
#
_symmetry.space_group_name_H-M   'P 1'
#
loop_
_entity.id
_entity.type
_entity.pdbx_description
1 polymer ?
#
loop_
_entity_poly.entity_id
_entity_poly.type
_entity_poly.pdbx_seq_one_letter_code
_entity_poly.pdbx_strand_id
1 'polypeptide(L)' 'MVNVKPDSTALFSVVPDASTETLITNSYETFASVSTLLLDLSEDLCGKHRDIALAIHQLSELGVLLTAKLLDREAPCPG' A
#
# COMPACT_ATOMS: atom_id res chain seq x y z
N MET A 1 15.69 1.36 27.03
CA MET A 1 15.08 0.80 25.80
C MET A 1 14.17 -0.32 26.25
N VAL A 2 12.85 -0.18 26.05
CA VAL A 2 11.89 -1.22 26.46
C VAL A 2 11.95 -2.33 25.41
N ASN A 3 12.42 -3.51 25.82
CA ASN A 3 12.32 -4.71 25.00
C ASN A 3 10.87 -5.21 25.08
N VAL A 4 10.02 -4.73 24.17
CA VAL A 4 8.67 -5.25 24.00
C VAL A 4 8.82 -6.65 23.42
N LYS A 5 8.55 -7.67 24.24
CA LYS A 5 8.38 -9.03 23.78
C LYS A 5 7.18 -9.02 22.81
N PRO A 6 7.33 -9.39 21.53
CA PRO A 6 6.24 -9.31 20.59
C PRO A 6 5.09 -10.16 21.13
N ASP A 7 3.89 -9.58 21.14
CA ASP A 7 2.68 -10.29 21.51
C ASP A 7 2.60 -11.55 20.65
N SER A 8 2.66 -12.72 21.28
CA SER A 8 2.82 -14.04 20.65
C SER A 8 1.62 -14.45 19.78
N THR A 9 0.71 -13.51 19.49
CA THR A 9 -0.51 -13.64 18.67
C THR A 9 -0.44 -12.82 17.37
N ALA A 10 0.61 -12.03 17.14
CA ALA A 10 0.75 -11.25 15.92
C ALA A 10 1.06 -12.15 14.71
N LEU A 11 0.14 -12.21 13.74
CA LEU A 11 0.34 -12.94 12.47
C LEU A 11 1.21 -12.17 11.47
N PHE A 12 1.24 -10.84 11.58
CA PHE A 12 1.98 -9.96 10.70
C PHE A 12 2.82 -8.98 11.51
N SER A 13 4.01 -8.65 11.01
CA SER A 13 4.96 -7.72 11.62
C SER A 13 5.79 -7.05 10.53
N VAL A 14 6.19 -5.80 10.76
CA VAL A 14 7.20 -5.12 9.95
C VAL A 14 8.54 -5.28 10.66
N VAL A 15 9.54 -5.80 9.96
CA VAL A 15 10.89 -6.02 10.52
C VAL A 15 11.50 -4.66 10.89
N PRO A 16 12.04 -4.47 12.13
CA PRO A 16 12.56 -3.18 12.59
C PRO A 16 13.65 -2.58 11.69
N ASP A 17 14.47 -3.45 11.09
CA ASP A 17 15.60 -3.07 10.24
C ASP A 17 15.25 -3.12 8.73
N ALA A 18 13.96 -3.12 8.38
CA ALA A 18 13.53 -3.06 7.00
C ALA A 18 14.04 -1.76 6.34
N SER A 19 14.66 -1.88 5.18
CA SER A 19 15.16 -0.72 4.44
C SER A 19 14.02 0.20 3.99
N THR A 20 14.30 1.48 3.83
CA THR A 20 13.33 2.46 3.30
C THR A 20 12.76 2.00 1.95
N GLU A 21 13.62 1.52 1.05
CA GLU A 21 13.22 0.94 -0.23
C GLU A 21 12.25 -0.23 -0.04
N THR A 22 12.56 -1.18 0.84
CA THR A 22 11.66 -2.32 1.14
C THR A 22 10.30 -1.87 1.65
N LEU A 23 10.27 -0.87 2.54
CA LEU A 23 9.02 -0.33 3.09
C LEU A 23 8.19 0.38 2.01
N ILE A 24 8.83 1.19 1.15
CA ILE A 24 8.13 1.89 0.07
C ILE A 24 7.63 0.88 -0.98
N THR A 25 8.44 -0.11 -1.38
CA THR A 25 8.03 -1.15 -2.34
C THR A 25 6.84 -1.96 -1.83
N ASN A 26 6.87 -2.41 -0.57
CA ASN A 26 5.73 -3.11 0.02
C ASN A 26 4.49 -2.21 0.10
N SER A 27 4.67 -0.92 0.37
CA SER A 27 3.56 0.05 0.36
C SER A 27 2.97 0.23 -1.04
N TYR A 28 3.81 0.35 -2.07
CA TYR A 28 3.41 0.43 -3.47
C TYR A 28 2.58 -0.80 -3.87
N GLU A 29 3.10 -2.00 -3.62
CA GLU A 29 2.41 -3.26 -3.92
C GLU A 29 1.09 -3.40 -3.16
N THR A 30 1.04 -2.93 -1.90
CA THR A 30 -0.19 -2.93 -1.10
C THR A 30 -1.25 -2.01 -1.73
N PHE A 31 -0.89 -0.77 -2.09
CA PHE A 31 -1.83 0.15 -2.73
C PHE A 31 -2.28 -0.34 -4.11
N ALA A 32 -1.37 -0.89 -4.91
CA ALA A 32 -1.69 -1.44 -6.23
C ALA A 32 -2.64 -2.65 -6.11
N SER A 33 -2.40 -3.52 -5.13
CA SER A 33 -3.27 -4.66 -4.84
C SER A 33 -4.67 -4.21 -4.41
N VAL A 34 -4.75 -3.26 -3.47
CA VAL A 34 -6.02 -2.68 -3.02
C VAL A 34 -6.75 -2.00 -4.18
N SER A 35 -6.04 -1.25 -5.01
CA SER A 35 -6.61 -0.59 -6.20
C SER A 35 -7.27 -1.58 -7.15
N THR A 36 -6.60 -2.70 -7.44
CA THR A 36 -7.12 -3.79 -8.28
C THR A 36 -8.35 -4.45 -7.66
N LEU A 37 -8.30 -4.78 -6.35
CA LEU A 37 -9.42 -5.39 -5.63
C LEU A 37 -10.64 -4.46 -5.56
N LEU A 38 -10.44 -3.14 -5.48
CA LEU A 38 -11.53 -2.17 -5.48
C LEU A 38 -12.19 -2.05 -6.84
N LEU A 39 -11.44 -2.18 -7.94
CA LEU A 39 -12.02 -2.24 -9.28
C LEU A 39 -12.86 -3.51 -9.44
N ASP A 40 -12.32 -4.68 -9.10
CA ASP A 40 -13.02 -5.96 -9.14
C ASP A 40 -14.31 -5.91 -8.31
N LEU A 41 -14.22 -5.44 -7.06
CA LEU A 41 -15.39 -5.23 -6.19
C LEU A 41 -16.39 -4.23 -6.79
N SER A 42 -15.92 -3.18 -7.47
CA SER A 42 -16.82 -2.16 -8.04
C SER A 42 -17.70 -2.72 -9.16
N GLU A 43 -17.29 -3.81 -9.82
CA GLU A 43 -18.09 -4.49 -10.85
C GLU A 43 -19.32 -5.18 -10.25
N ASP A 44 -19.21 -5.69 -9.02
CA ASP A 44 -20.29 -6.33 -8.28
C ASP A 44 -21.22 -5.34 -7.52
N LEU A 45 -20.88 -4.05 -7.51
CA LEU A 45 -21.61 -3.03 -6.77
C LEU A 45 -22.42 -2.09 -7.69
N CYS A 46 -23.48 -1.51 -7.13
CA CYS A 46 -24.33 -0.53 -7.82
C CYS A 46 -24.59 0.73 -6.99
N GLY A 47 -24.90 1.83 -7.67
CA GLY A 47 -25.23 3.12 -7.07
C GLY A 47 -24.18 3.62 -6.09
N LYS A 48 -24.62 4.14 -4.94
CA LYS A 48 -23.76 4.76 -3.93
C LYS A 48 -22.58 3.89 -3.47
N HIS A 49 -22.75 2.58 -3.38
CA HIS A 49 -21.67 1.69 -2.92
C HIS A 49 -20.57 1.55 -3.95
N ARG A 50 -20.93 1.50 -5.25
CA ARG A 50 -19.97 1.54 -6.34
C ARG A 50 -19.22 2.86 -6.37
N ASP A 51 -19.94 3.98 -6.20
CA ASP A 51 -19.31 5.31 -6.16
C ASP A 51 -18.29 5.43 -5.02
N ILE A 52 -18.61 4.87 -3.85
CA ILE A 52 -17.67 4.80 -2.71
C ILE A 52 -16.46 3.92 -3.05
N ALA A 53 -16.68 2.72 -3.61
CA ALA A 53 -15.57 1.83 -3.99
C ALA A 53 -14.62 2.50 -4.99
N LEU A 54 -15.17 3.19 -6.00
CA LEU A 54 -14.40 3.95 -6.98
C LEU A 54 -13.68 5.16 -6.38
N ALA A 55 -14.30 5.84 -5.40
CA ALA A 55 -13.63 6.93 -4.68
C ALA A 55 -12.43 6.41 -3.86
N ILE A 56 -12.56 5.25 -3.20
CA ILE A 56 -11.43 4.62 -2.49
C ILE A 56 -10.37 4.17 -3.49
N HIS A 57 -10.77 3.60 -4.63
CA HIS A 57 -9.84 3.20 -5.70
C HIS A 57 -8.99 4.40 -6.14
N GLN A 58 -9.61 5.56 -6.39
CA GLN A 58 -8.90 6.77 -6.75
C GLN A 58 -7.88 7.21 -5.68
N LEU A 59 -8.21 7.06 -4.39
CA LEU A 59 -7.28 7.36 -3.29
C LEU A 59 -6.14 6.34 -3.20
N SER A 60 -6.42 5.06 -3.47
CA SER A 60 -5.39 4.02 -3.56
C SER A 60 -4.43 4.28 -4.73
N GLU A 61 -4.93 4.65 -5.90
CA GLU A 61 -4.12 5.07 -7.05
C GLU A 61 -3.23 6.27 -6.72
N LEU A 62 -3.73 7.26 -5.97
CA LEU A 62 -2.88 8.35 -5.48
C LEU A 62 -1.75 7.83 -4.56
N GLY A 63 -2.03 6.84 -3.71
CA GLY A 63 -1.02 6.17 -2.88
C GLY A 63 0.05 5.46 -3.72
N VAL A 64 -0.35 4.77 -4.79
CA VAL A 64 0.57 4.16 -5.79
C VAL A 64 1.48 5.22 -6.39
N LEU A 65 0.93 6.36 -6.84
CA LEU A 65 1.72 7.44 -7.44
C LEU A 65 2.71 8.07 -6.45
N LEU A 66 2.29 8.30 -5.20
CA LEU A 66 3.16 8.86 -4.17
C LEU A 66 4.30 7.92 -3.82
N THR A 67 4.02 6.62 -3.67
CA THR A 67 5.05 5.61 -3.36
C THR A 67 5.99 5.35 -4.53
N ALA A 68 5.49 5.32 -5.77
CA ALA A 68 6.34 5.29 -6.97
C ALA A 68 7.32 6.46 -6.99
N LYS A 69 6.84 7.69 -6.70
CA LYS A 69 7.70 8.87 -6.62
C LYS A 69 8.74 8.81 -5.51
N LEU A 70 8.46 8.09 -4.42
CA LEU A 70 9.44 7.84 -3.37
C LEU A 70 10.48 6.79 -3.81
N LEU A 71 10.07 5.72 -4.51
CA LEU A 71 11.02 4.74 -5.08
C LEU A 71 11.97 5.39 -6.08
N ASP A 72 11.45 6.21 -6.99
CA ASP A 72 12.25 6.96 -7.96
C ASP A 72 13.33 7.82 -7.27
N ARG A 73 13.08 8.31 -6.05
CA ARG A 73 14.02 9.12 -5.27
C ARG A 73 15.08 8.29 -4.55
N GLU A 74 14.72 7.10 -4.06
CA GLU A 74 15.64 6.19 -3.37
C GLU A 74 16.57 5.47 -4.36
N ALA A 75 16.07 5.14 -5.55
CA ALA A 75 16.81 4.46 -6.61
C ALA A 75 16.80 5.29 -7.91
N PRO A 76 17.47 6.47 -7.94
CA PRO A 76 17.52 7.27 -9.15
C PRO A 76 18.24 6.50 -10.26
N CYS A 77 17.57 6.30 -11.39
CA CYS A 77 18.18 5.73 -12.58
C CYS A 77 19.42 6.58 -12.94
N PRO A 78 20.63 6.01 -13.04
CA PRO A 78 21.76 6.75 -13.58
C PRO A 78 21.47 7.03 -15.06
N GLY A 79 21.24 8.31 -15.36
CA GLY A 79 21.09 8.81 -16.73
C GLY A 79 22.38 8.76 -17.52
#